data_AF-A0A821LV55-F1
#
_entry.id   AF-A0A821LV55-F1
#
_cell.length_a   1.000
_cell.length_b   1.000
_cell.length_c   1.000
_cell.angle_alpha   90.00
_cell.angle_beta   90.00
_cell.angle_gamma   90.00
#
_symmetry.space_group_name_H-M   'P 1'
#
loop_
_entity.id
_entity.type
_entity.pdbx_description
1 polymer ?
#
loop_
_entity_poly.entity_id
_entity_poly.type
_entity_poly.pdbx_seq_one_letter_code
_entity_poly.pdbx_strand_id
1 'polypeptide(L)'
;RDDVIVALVTALKNADDNVRRTAVEALGRIGETGATDDVIAPLIAALGDEKVSVRVSACEALGQIGEKAATDDFIAALLTALWDKEMYVRAKACEALGRLGGKAATSSVMNELLRIADFLASNSLKNILVSASSLSKIDSNTVSKLFNFWNRNALQVHNIPLEKIIQAFSDSKIVEWCSIIALHALRRHYAVTIVDQAIIVYGNSEPVKCDMPCHALRDQLVHVFTEQEGLAFHAYNGQGCGEGQ
;
A
#
# COMPACT_ATOMS: atom_id res chain seq x y z
N ARG A 1 20.76 4.80 -29.46
CA ARG A 1 19.92 4.39 -28.29
C ARG A 1 18.84 3.44 -28.78
N ASP A 2 18.12 3.84 -29.82
CA ASP A 2 17.03 3.06 -30.40
C ASP A 2 17.50 1.75 -31.04
N ASP A 3 18.64 1.76 -31.74
CA ASP A 3 19.24 0.53 -32.30
C ASP A 3 19.56 -0.54 -31.23
N VAL A 4 19.93 -0.09 -30.03
CA VAL A 4 20.22 -0.99 -28.90
C VAL A 4 18.92 -1.59 -28.37
N ILE A 5 17.86 -0.77 -28.24
CA ILE A 5 16.53 -1.25 -27.82
C ILE A 5 16.00 -2.28 -28.83
N VAL A 6 16.09 -1.99 -30.13
CA VAL A 6 15.65 -2.93 -31.19
C VAL A 6 16.42 -4.25 -31.12
N ALA A 7 17.74 -4.21 -30.91
CA ALA A 7 18.56 -5.41 -30.76
C ALA A 7 18.15 -6.24 -29.53
N LEU A 8 17.93 -5.58 -28.39
CA LEU A 8 17.49 -6.24 -27.15
C LEU A 8 16.09 -6.85 -27.29
N VAL A 9 15.14 -6.13 -27.89
CA VAL A 9 13.80 -6.64 -28.16
C VAL A 9 13.84 -7.83 -29.12
N THR A 10 14.74 -7.82 -30.10
CA THR A 10 14.95 -8.97 -30.99
C THR A 10 15.51 -10.17 -30.21
N ALA A 11 16.44 -9.95 -29.28
CA ALA A 11 17.04 -10.99 -28.46
C ALA A 11 16.04 -11.69 -27.52
N LEU A 12 14.90 -11.05 -27.20
CA LEU A 12 13.80 -11.69 -26.45
C LEU A 12 13.16 -12.87 -27.17
N LYS A 13 13.37 -13.01 -28.49
CA LYS A 13 12.86 -14.14 -29.28
C LYS A 13 13.89 -15.26 -29.46
N ASN A 14 15.04 -15.16 -28.80
CA ASN A 14 16.10 -16.17 -28.93
C ASN A 14 15.69 -17.51 -28.31
N ALA A 15 16.13 -18.61 -28.91
CA ALA A 15 15.87 -19.95 -28.39
C ALA A 15 16.54 -20.20 -27.02
N ASP A 16 17.70 -19.57 -26.76
CA ASP A 16 18.42 -19.67 -25.49
C ASP A 16 17.77 -18.75 -24.44
N ASP A 17 17.30 -19.35 -23.34
CA ASP A 17 16.65 -18.64 -22.24
C ASP A 17 17.59 -17.68 -21.50
N ASN A 18 18.91 -17.92 -21.52
CA ASN A 18 19.89 -17.00 -20.95
C ASN A 18 19.96 -15.71 -21.78
N VAL A 19 19.92 -15.82 -23.10
CA VAL A 19 19.91 -14.64 -24.00
C VAL A 19 18.64 -13.82 -23.76
N ARG A 20 17.48 -14.49 -23.69
CA ARG A 20 16.20 -13.82 -23.38
C ARG A 20 16.26 -13.12 -22.02
N ARG A 21 16.69 -13.82 -20.97
CA ARG A 21 16.82 -13.27 -19.62
C ARG A 21 17.74 -12.05 -19.58
N THR A 22 18.92 -12.14 -20.18
CA THR A 22 19.87 -11.03 -20.22
C THR A 22 19.33 -9.83 -21.00
N ALA A 23 18.58 -10.07 -22.07
CA ALA A 23 17.90 -9.01 -22.80
C ALA A 23 16.83 -8.30 -21.93
N VAL A 24 16.01 -9.06 -21.21
CA VAL A 24 15.04 -8.51 -20.24
C VAL A 24 15.73 -7.66 -19.17
N GLU A 25 16.80 -8.16 -18.57
CA GLU A 25 17.55 -7.43 -17.54
C GLU A 25 18.17 -6.13 -18.09
N ALA A 26 18.70 -6.18 -19.31
CA ALA A 26 19.26 -5.00 -19.97
C ALA A 26 18.18 -3.95 -20.25
N LEU A 27 16.99 -4.36 -20.69
CA LEU A 27 15.84 -3.47 -20.90
C LEU A 27 15.39 -2.83 -19.58
N GLY A 28 15.34 -3.59 -18.48
CA GLY A 28 15.01 -3.04 -17.16
C GLY A 28 16.00 -1.97 -16.67
N ARG A 29 17.30 -2.18 -16.94
CA ARG A 29 18.37 -1.24 -16.56
C ARG A 29 18.34 0.09 -17.32
N ILE A 30 17.56 0.20 -18.40
CA ILE A 30 17.29 1.49 -19.05
C ILE A 30 16.54 2.41 -18.06
N GLY A 31 15.73 1.82 -17.17
CA GLY A 31 14.99 2.51 -16.14
C GLY A 31 13.94 3.48 -16.67
N GLU A 32 13.42 4.30 -15.78
CA GLU A 32 12.28 5.19 -16.03
C GLU A 32 12.50 6.15 -17.21
N THR A 33 13.73 6.62 -17.44
CA THR A 33 14.03 7.58 -18.51
C THR A 33 14.02 7.02 -19.93
N GLY A 34 13.90 5.69 -20.09
CA GLY A 34 13.72 5.05 -21.39
C GLY A 34 12.54 4.10 -21.44
N ALA A 35 11.61 4.28 -20.51
CA ALA A 35 10.34 3.59 -20.50
C ALA A 35 9.46 4.09 -21.65
N THR A 36 9.58 3.43 -22.79
CA THR A 36 8.76 3.63 -23.99
C THR A 36 7.91 2.40 -24.20
N ASP A 37 6.84 2.49 -25.00
CA ASP A 37 5.98 1.34 -25.28
C ASP A 37 6.76 0.19 -25.93
N ASP A 38 7.76 0.50 -26.75
CA ASP A 38 8.67 -0.47 -27.37
C ASP A 38 9.56 -1.21 -26.37
N VAL A 39 9.69 -0.72 -25.14
CA VAL A 39 10.38 -1.40 -24.02
C VAL A 39 9.38 -2.09 -23.10
N ILE A 40 8.27 -1.42 -22.78
CA ILE A 40 7.27 -1.92 -21.82
C ILE A 40 6.52 -3.12 -22.38
N ALA A 41 6.04 -3.06 -23.63
CA ALA A 41 5.25 -4.15 -24.21
C ALA A 41 6.05 -5.47 -24.30
N PRO A 42 7.33 -5.49 -24.73
CA PRO A 42 8.13 -6.71 -24.70
C PRO A 42 8.43 -7.22 -23.28
N LEU A 43 8.62 -6.32 -22.30
CA LEU A 43 8.78 -6.73 -20.90
C LEU A 43 7.50 -7.37 -20.34
N ILE A 44 6.33 -6.82 -20.67
CA ILE A 44 5.03 -7.42 -20.31
C ILE A 44 4.89 -8.81 -20.96
N ALA A 45 5.25 -8.96 -22.23
CA ALA A 45 5.21 -10.25 -22.91
C ALA A 45 6.13 -11.29 -22.25
N ALA A 46 7.31 -10.86 -21.75
CA ALA A 46 8.26 -11.72 -21.06
C ALA A 46 7.74 -12.25 -19.70
N LEU A 47 6.69 -11.65 -19.11
CA LEU A 47 5.98 -12.23 -17.96
C LEU A 47 5.29 -13.56 -18.30
N GLY A 48 5.08 -13.86 -19.58
CA GLY A 48 4.51 -15.12 -20.05
C GLY A 48 5.55 -16.15 -20.51
N ASP A 49 6.85 -15.89 -20.34
CA ASP A 49 7.90 -16.79 -20.84
C ASP A 49 7.83 -18.17 -20.17
N GLU A 50 8.13 -19.22 -20.93
CA GLU A 50 8.18 -20.60 -20.43
C GLU A 50 9.14 -20.75 -19.25
N LYS A 51 10.24 -19.98 -19.25
CA LYS A 51 11.32 -20.08 -18.29
C LYS A 51 11.07 -19.15 -17.11
N VAL A 52 11.10 -19.74 -15.92
CA VAL A 52 10.91 -19.06 -14.63
C VAL A 52 11.89 -17.88 -14.45
N SER A 53 13.16 -18.07 -14.81
CA SER A 53 14.18 -17.02 -14.66
C SER A 53 13.89 -15.80 -15.55
N VAL A 54 13.36 -15.99 -16.76
CA VAL A 54 12.95 -14.89 -17.64
C VAL A 54 11.76 -14.14 -17.06
N ARG A 55 10.73 -14.85 -16.57
CA ARG A 55 9.56 -14.24 -15.91
C ARG A 55 9.94 -13.44 -14.66
N VAL A 56 10.85 -13.99 -13.84
CA VAL A 56 11.42 -13.31 -12.68
C VAL A 56 12.11 -12.00 -13.08
N SER A 57 13.00 -12.07 -14.08
CA SER A 57 13.70 -10.88 -14.58
C SER A 57 12.72 -9.87 -15.19
N ALA A 58 11.61 -10.32 -15.78
CA ALA A 58 10.59 -9.43 -16.33
C ALA A 58 9.86 -8.64 -15.24
N CYS A 59 9.43 -9.31 -14.15
CA CYS A 59 8.88 -8.61 -12.98
C CYS A 59 9.87 -7.58 -12.42
N GLU A 60 11.14 -7.97 -12.28
CA GLU A 60 12.17 -7.07 -11.76
C GLU A 60 12.42 -5.87 -12.69
N ALA A 61 12.56 -6.11 -14.00
CA ALA A 61 12.76 -5.07 -15.00
C ALA A 61 11.61 -4.08 -15.02
N LEU A 62 10.36 -4.57 -14.97
CA LEU A 62 9.18 -3.73 -14.85
C LEU A 62 9.20 -2.88 -13.56
N GLY A 63 9.60 -3.46 -12.43
CA GLY A 63 9.80 -2.70 -11.20
C GLY A 63 10.93 -1.64 -11.28
N GLN A 64 11.92 -1.81 -12.15
CA GLN A 64 13.00 -0.84 -12.41
C GLN A 64 12.59 0.27 -13.38
N ILE A 65 11.70 -0.03 -14.33
CA ILE A 65 11.06 0.95 -15.20
C ILE A 65 10.28 1.98 -14.38
N GLY A 66 9.62 1.54 -13.30
CA GLY A 66 9.19 2.42 -12.21
C GLY A 66 7.84 3.13 -12.42
N GLU A 67 7.50 3.98 -11.45
CA GLU A 67 6.16 4.53 -11.25
C GLU A 67 5.66 5.40 -12.42
N LYS A 68 6.47 6.27 -13.03
CA LYS A 68 5.96 7.19 -14.08
C LYS A 68 5.48 6.46 -15.33
N ALA A 69 6.00 5.27 -15.58
CA ALA A 69 5.66 4.45 -16.74
C ALA A 69 4.55 3.43 -16.45
N ALA A 70 4.05 3.36 -15.21
CA ALA A 70 2.99 2.44 -14.82
C ALA A 70 1.64 2.83 -15.46
N THR A 71 1.32 2.17 -16.57
CA THR A 71 -0.01 2.17 -17.18
C THR A 71 -0.90 1.10 -16.54
N ASP A 72 -2.20 1.16 -16.80
CA ASP A 72 -3.16 0.18 -16.25
C ASP A 72 -2.88 -1.24 -16.77
N ASP A 73 -2.54 -1.40 -18.05
CA ASP A 73 -2.17 -2.70 -18.65
C ASP A 73 -0.91 -3.28 -18.03
N PHE A 74 0.07 -2.42 -17.73
CA PHE A 74 1.28 -2.82 -17.01
C PHE A 74 0.92 -3.32 -15.61
N ILE A 75 0.12 -2.57 -14.84
CA ILE A 75 -0.31 -3.01 -13.51
C ILE A 75 -1.10 -4.33 -13.61
N ALA A 76 -2.01 -4.48 -14.57
CA ALA A 76 -2.78 -5.70 -14.80
C ALA A 76 -1.90 -6.92 -15.12
N ALA A 77 -0.83 -6.72 -15.89
CA ALA A 77 0.14 -7.78 -16.18
C ALA A 77 0.87 -8.25 -14.92
N LEU A 78 1.29 -7.33 -14.05
CA LEU A 78 1.89 -7.68 -12.76
C LEU A 78 0.88 -8.36 -11.82
N LEU A 79 -0.39 -7.94 -11.82
CA LEU A 79 -1.45 -8.61 -11.07
C LEU A 79 -1.68 -10.05 -11.54
N THR A 80 -1.49 -10.32 -12.83
CA THR A 80 -1.53 -11.71 -13.34
C THR A 80 -0.33 -12.51 -12.82
N ALA A 81 0.87 -11.91 -12.82
CA ALA A 81 2.09 -12.55 -12.33
C ALA A 81 2.08 -12.84 -10.81
N LEU A 82 1.24 -12.14 -10.03
CA LEU A 82 0.98 -12.47 -8.63
C LEU A 82 0.42 -13.88 -8.41
N TRP A 83 -0.18 -14.49 -9.44
CA TRP A 83 -0.77 -15.82 -9.40
C TRP A 83 0.07 -16.85 -10.18
N ASP A 84 1.32 -16.52 -10.51
CA ASP A 84 2.23 -17.47 -11.14
C ASP A 84 2.43 -18.71 -10.26
N LYS A 85 2.58 -19.87 -10.90
CA LYS A 85 2.83 -21.15 -10.23
C LYS A 85 4.11 -21.11 -9.38
N GLU A 86 5.10 -20.33 -9.81
CA GLU A 86 6.39 -20.23 -9.14
C GLU A 86 6.43 -19.11 -8.09
N MET A 87 6.81 -19.48 -6.87
CA MET A 87 6.88 -18.56 -5.73
C MET A 87 7.78 -17.35 -6.00
N TYR A 88 8.91 -17.55 -6.70
CA TYR A 88 9.85 -16.46 -7.01
C TYR A 88 9.26 -15.42 -7.97
N VAL A 89 8.39 -15.84 -8.90
CA VAL A 89 7.71 -14.92 -9.82
C VAL A 89 6.69 -14.09 -9.04
N ARG A 90 5.87 -14.73 -8.19
CA ARG A 90 4.92 -14.04 -7.32
C ARG A 90 5.61 -13.02 -6.41
N ALA A 91 6.71 -13.43 -5.79
CA ALA A 91 7.56 -12.57 -4.95
C ALA A 91 8.01 -11.31 -5.69
N LYS A 92 8.50 -11.47 -6.92
CA LYS A 92 9.00 -10.35 -7.74
C LYS A 92 7.88 -9.48 -8.29
N ALA A 93 6.72 -10.05 -8.58
CA ALA A 93 5.53 -9.30 -8.94
C ALA A 93 5.05 -8.40 -7.78
N CYS A 94 5.02 -8.94 -6.55
CA CYS A 94 4.77 -8.15 -5.33
C CYS A 94 5.77 -6.98 -5.22
N GLU A 95 7.07 -7.26 -5.27
CA GLU A 95 8.11 -6.22 -5.18
C GLU A 95 7.95 -5.14 -6.26
N ALA A 96 7.67 -5.54 -7.50
CA ALA A 96 7.46 -4.64 -8.62
C ALA A 96 6.27 -3.71 -8.38
N LEU A 97 5.10 -4.26 -7.99
CA LEU A 97 3.92 -3.46 -7.61
C LEU A 97 4.23 -2.50 -6.46
N GLY A 98 5.02 -2.95 -5.47
CA GLY A 98 5.53 -2.10 -4.40
C GLY A 98 6.34 -0.89 -4.91
N ARG A 99 7.19 -1.10 -5.91
CA ARG A 99 8.00 -0.03 -6.54
C ARG A 99 7.19 0.95 -7.38
N LEU A 100 6.00 0.56 -7.85
CA LEU A 100 5.10 1.46 -8.58
C LEU A 100 4.37 2.43 -7.65
N GLY A 101 4.48 2.27 -6.32
CA GLY A 101 4.06 3.28 -5.36
C GLY A 101 2.62 3.75 -5.52
N GLY A 102 2.42 5.06 -5.62
CA GLY A 102 1.11 5.70 -5.66
C GLY A 102 0.29 5.41 -6.92
N LYS A 103 0.93 4.94 -8.01
CA LYS A 103 0.23 4.46 -9.21
C LYS A 103 -0.44 3.11 -9.01
N ALA A 104 0.17 2.23 -8.24
CA ALA A 104 -0.40 0.94 -7.87
C ALA A 104 -1.38 1.02 -6.68
N ALA A 105 -1.58 2.20 -6.09
CA ALA A 105 -2.50 2.41 -4.97
C ALA A 105 -3.97 2.43 -5.40
N THR A 106 -4.47 1.29 -5.86
CA THR A 106 -5.89 1.08 -6.20
C THR A 106 -6.47 -0.05 -5.38
N SER A 107 -7.78 -0.01 -5.12
CA SER A 107 -8.45 -1.06 -4.36
C SER A 107 -8.26 -2.45 -4.95
N SER A 108 -8.23 -2.56 -6.28
CA SER A 108 -8.02 -3.83 -6.97
C SER A 108 -6.66 -4.43 -6.60
N VAL A 109 -5.57 -3.66 -6.75
CA VAL A 109 -4.22 -4.11 -6.43
C VAL A 109 -4.09 -4.51 -4.97
N MET A 110 -4.64 -3.69 -4.06
CA MET A 110 -4.57 -3.96 -2.62
C MET A 110 -5.33 -5.23 -2.24
N ASN A 111 -6.50 -5.48 -2.82
CA ASN A 111 -7.25 -6.71 -2.56
C ASN A 111 -6.51 -7.96 -3.06
N GLU A 112 -5.85 -7.89 -4.22
CA GLU A 112 -5.06 -9.02 -4.73
C GLU A 112 -3.85 -9.31 -3.84
N LEU A 113 -3.09 -8.28 -3.44
CA LEU A 113 -1.97 -8.45 -2.51
C LEU A 113 -2.41 -9.02 -1.16
N LEU A 114 -3.58 -8.61 -0.66
CA LEU A 114 -4.14 -9.14 0.58
C LEU A 114 -4.53 -10.62 0.51
N ARG A 115 -4.91 -11.13 -0.67
CA ARG A 115 -5.30 -12.54 -0.86
C ARG A 115 -4.11 -13.49 -0.79
N ILE A 116 -2.93 -13.03 -1.22
CA ILE A 116 -1.72 -13.85 -1.29
C ILE A 116 -1.16 -14.10 0.11
N ALA A 117 -1.50 -13.25 1.09
CA ALA A 117 -1.16 -13.41 2.52
C ALA A 117 0.31 -13.76 2.81
N ASP A 118 1.23 -13.38 1.91
CA ASP A 118 2.66 -13.65 2.05
C ASP A 118 3.38 -12.46 2.71
N PHE A 119 4.47 -12.75 3.43
CA PHE A 119 5.36 -11.73 4.02
C PHE A 119 5.78 -10.65 3.01
N LEU A 120 5.97 -11.02 1.75
CA LEU A 120 6.37 -10.09 0.69
C LEU A 120 5.25 -9.14 0.26
N ALA A 121 3.99 -9.58 0.33
CA ALA A 121 2.85 -8.71 0.09
C ALA A 121 2.80 -7.58 1.13
N SER A 122 3.19 -7.84 2.38
CA SER A 122 3.27 -6.81 3.42
C SER A 122 4.22 -5.66 3.07
N ASN A 123 5.45 -5.96 2.64
CA ASN A 123 6.41 -4.93 2.24
C ASN A 123 5.93 -4.15 1.03
N SER A 124 5.26 -4.83 0.10
CA SER A 124 4.71 -4.22 -1.11
C SER A 124 3.55 -3.28 -0.79
N LEU A 125 2.62 -3.74 0.06
CA LEU A 125 1.53 -2.92 0.62
C LEU A 125 2.08 -1.69 1.33
N LYS A 126 3.14 -1.86 2.14
CA LYS A 126 3.81 -0.73 2.81
C LYS A 126 4.34 0.29 1.80
N ASN A 127 5.02 -0.17 0.75
CA ASN A 127 5.61 0.70 -0.27
C ASN A 127 4.55 1.43 -1.12
N ILE A 128 3.45 0.78 -1.46
CA ILE A 128 2.30 1.39 -2.15
C ILE A 128 1.68 2.50 -1.28
N LEU A 129 1.65 2.30 0.04
CA LEU A 129 1.01 3.17 1.03
C LEU A 129 1.93 4.25 1.64
N VAL A 130 3.12 4.49 1.08
CA VAL A 130 4.08 5.48 1.63
C VAL A 130 3.53 6.92 1.57
N SER A 131 2.55 7.20 0.71
CA SER A 131 1.94 8.53 0.61
C SER A 131 0.51 8.57 1.15
N ALA A 132 0.17 9.67 1.84
CA ALA A 132 -1.20 10.01 2.25
C ALA A 132 -2.19 9.94 1.07
N SER A 133 -1.78 10.45 -0.10
CA SER A 133 -2.57 10.42 -1.33
C SER A 133 -2.82 9.02 -1.90
N SER A 134 -2.07 7.99 -1.49
CA SER A 134 -2.32 6.61 -1.89
C SER A 134 -3.56 6.05 -1.18
N LEU A 135 -3.76 6.46 0.08
CA LEU A 135 -4.84 5.98 0.93
C LEU A 135 -6.21 6.56 0.53
N SER A 136 -6.24 7.78 0.00
CA SER A 136 -7.47 8.39 -0.51
C SER A 136 -7.99 7.72 -1.80
N LYS A 137 -7.20 6.87 -2.46
CA LYS A 137 -7.56 6.18 -3.71
C LYS A 137 -8.19 4.79 -3.49
N ILE A 138 -8.27 4.33 -2.25
CA ILE A 138 -8.81 3.01 -1.91
C ILE A 138 -10.12 3.12 -1.15
N ASP A 139 -11.06 2.22 -1.44
CA ASP A 139 -12.40 2.18 -0.83
C ASP A 139 -12.40 1.65 0.62
N SER A 140 -13.45 1.99 1.37
CA SER A 140 -13.61 1.66 2.79
C SER A 140 -13.57 0.16 3.13
N ASN A 141 -14.03 -0.70 2.22
CA ASN A 141 -13.98 -2.14 2.44
C ASN A 141 -12.56 -2.68 2.28
N THR A 142 -11.82 -2.20 1.28
CA THR A 142 -10.40 -2.54 1.09
C THR A 142 -9.57 -2.09 2.29
N VAL A 143 -9.83 -0.88 2.79
CA VAL A 143 -9.26 -0.34 4.02
C VAL A 143 -9.47 -1.27 5.22
N SER A 144 -10.70 -1.72 5.41
CA SER A 144 -11.06 -2.58 6.55
C SER A 144 -10.32 -3.91 6.49
N LYS A 145 -10.13 -4.47 5.30
CA LYS A 145 -9.32 -5.69 5.09
C LYS A 145 -7.84 -5.45 5.34
N LEU A 146 -7.29 -4.32 4.88
CA LEU A 146 -5.89 -3.94 5.16
C LEU A 146 -5.63 -3.85 6.65
N PHE A 147 -6.55 -3.22 7.37
CA PHE A 147 -6.45 -3.12 8.82
C PHE A 147 -6.46 -4.48 9.51
N ASN A 148 -7.43 -5.34 9.16
CA ASN A 148 -7.49 -6.71 9.69
C ASN A 148 -6.20 -7.49 9.40
N PHE A 149 -5.62 -7.31 8.22
CA PHE A 149 -4.35 -7.90 7.85
C PHE A 149 -3.19 -7.38 8.70
N TRP A 150 -3.06 -6.07 8.90
CA TRP A 150 -2.03 -5.50 9.78
C TRP A 150 -2.18 -5.94 11.23
N ASN A 151 -3.42 -5.97 11.72
CA ASN A 151 -3.71 -6.37 13.09
C ASN A 151 -3.31 -7.83 13.34
N ARG A 152 -3.59 -8.73 12.40
CA ARG A 152 -3.21 -10.15 12.49
C ARG A 152 -1.70 -10.37 12.41
N ASN A 153 -1.01 -9.61 11.56
CA ASN A 153 0.41 -9.84 11.26
C ASN A 153 1.36 -9.03 12.14
N ALA A 154 0.85 -8.32 13.17
CA ALA A 154 1.63 -7.43 14.03
C ALA A 154 2.58 -6.50 13.25
N LEU A 155 2.17 -6.13 12.02
CA LEU A 155 3.02 -5.36 11.13
C LEU A 155 3.19 -3.98 11.72
N GLN A 156 4.43 -3.69 12.08
CA GLN A 156 4.87 -2.42 12.60
C GLN A 156 4.71 -1.35 11.52
N VAL A 157 3.50 -0.78 11.40
CA VAL A 157 3.21 0.42 10.60
C VAL A 157 4.00 1.63 11.14
N HIS A 158 4.81 1.48 12.20
CA HIS A 158 5.60 2.51 12.89
C HIS A 158 6.44 3.41 11.97
N ASN A 159 6.79 2.98 10.75
CA ASN A 159 7.55 3.82 9.82
C ASN A 159 6.70 4.82 9.01
N ILE A 160 5.36 4.74 9.05
CA ILE A 160 4.50 5.80 8.50
C ILE A 160 4.15 6.75 9.68
N PRO A 161 4.59 8.02 9.63
CA PRO A 161 4.27 9.01 10.66
C PRO A 161 2.76 9.06 10.89
N LEU A 162 2.34 9.03 12.17
CA LEU A 162 0.91 9.02 12.50
C LEU A 162 0.21 10.26 11.96
N GLU A 163 0.91 11.38 11.91
CA GLU A 163 0.42 12.66 11.41
C GLU A 163 0.06 12.56 9.91
N LYS A 164 0.89 11.89 9.11
CA LYS A 164 0.61 11.67 7.68
C LYS A 164 -0.54 10.71 7.44
N ILE A 165 -0.65 9.69 8.30
CA ILE A 165 -1.81 8.80 8.39
C ILE A 165 -3.02 9.70 8.62
N ILE A 166 -3.09 10.38 9.76
CA ILE A 166 -4.25 11.18 10.17
C ILE A 166 -4.66 12.22 9.10
N GLN A 167 -3.70 12.97 8.57
CA GLN A 167 -3.96 14.00 7.55
C GLN A 167 -4.53 13.41 6.24
N ALA A 168 -4.05 12.24 5.80
CA ALA A 168 -4.62 11.55 4.64
C ALA A 168 -6.10 11.19 4.84
N PHE A 169 -6.49 10.97 6.09
CA PHE A 169 -7.75 10.34 6.45
C PHE A 169 -8.85 11.32 6.79
N SER A 170 -8.51 12.49 7.33
CA SER A 170 -9.45 13.61 7.52
C SER A 170 -10.19 13.95 6.21
N ASP A 171 -9.52 13.75 5.07
CA ASP A 171 -10.10 14.00 3.74
C ASP A 171 -10.99 12.84 3.23
N SER A 172 -10.88 11.63 3.79
CA SER A 172 -11.49 10.42 3.22
C SER A 172 -12.96 10.17 3.60
N LYS A 173 -13.47 10.81 4.67
CA LYS A 173 -14.84 10.61 5.23
C LYS A 173 -15.24 9.16 5.56
N ILE A 174 -14.31 8.21 5.58
CA ILE A 174 -14.58 6.79 5.86
C ILE A 174 -14.55 6.56 7.39
N VAL A 175 -15.66 6.04 7.91
CA VAL A 175 -15.98 5.93 9.36
C VAL A 175 -15.01 4.97 10.07
N GLU A 176 -14.64 3.86 9.44
CA GLU A 176 -13.82 2.80 10.04
C GLU A 176 -12.39 3.27 10.40
N TRP A 177 -11.90 4.36 9.77
CA TRP A 177 -10.55 4.86 9.99
C TRP A 177 -10.33 5.52 11.34
N CYS A 178 -11.35 6.17 11.92
CA CYS A 178 -11.20 6.80 13.23
C CYS A 178 -10.83 5.76 14.29
N SER A 179 -11.41 4.56 14.21
CA SER A 179 -11.10 3.43 15.08
C SER A 179 -9.69 2.88 14.87
N ILE A 180 -9.24 2.88 13.61
CA ILE A 180 -7.90 2.41 13.23
C ILE A 180 -6.82 3.38 13.73
N ILE A 181 -7.02 4.68 13.55
CA ILE A 181 -6.11 5.75 14.00
C ILE A 181 -5.95 5.68 15.52
N ALA A 182 -7.08 5.60 16.24
CA ALA A 182 -7.13 5.46 17.69
C ALA A 182 -6.28 4.28 18.19
N LEU A 183 -6.51 3.08 17.64
CA LEU A 183 -5.77 1.88 18.02
C LEU A 183 -4.26 1.98 17.73
N HIS A 184 -3.87 2.60 16.62
CA HIS A 184 -2.45 2.80 16.30
C HIS A 184 -1.78 3.88 17.14
N ALA A 185 -2.51 4.94 17.49
CA ALA A 185 -2.04 5.96 18.43
C ALA A 185 -1.71 5.31 19.79
N LEU A 186 -2.64 4.51 20.33
CA LEU A 186 -2.45 3.78 21.58
C LEU A 186 -1.23 2.85 21.54
N ARG A 187 -1.09 2.04 20.49
CA ARG A 187 0.07 1.14 20.32
C ARG A 187 1.41 1.86 20.20
N ARG A 188 1.39 3.16 19.91
CA ARG A 188 2.57 4.03 19.87
C ARG A 188 2.75 4.83 21.17
N HIS A 189 1.94 4.54 22.18
CA HIS A 189 1.86 5.26 23.45
C HIS A 189 1.54 6.75 23.28
N TYR A 190 0.81 7.11 22.23
CA TYR A 190 0.30 8.47 22.05
C TYR A 190 -0.96 8.65 22.90
N ALA A 191 -1.11 9.83 23.49
CA ALA A 191 -2.33 10.14 24.21
C ALA A 191 -3.46 10.44 23.20
N VAL A 192 -4.66 9.95 23.50
CA VAL A 192 -5.86 10.20 22.68
C VAL A 192 -6.97 10.68 23.58
N THR A 193 -7.65 11.76 23.19
CA THR A 193 -8.89 12.20 23.84
C THR A 193 -10.03 12.20 22.85
N ILE A 194 -11.24 11.98 23.35
CA ILE A 194 -12.47 12.07 22.57
C ILE A 194 -13.27 13.24 23.14
N VAL A 195 -13.49 14.27 22.32
CA VAL A 195 -14.23 15.48 22.69
C VAL A 195 -15.37 15.65 21.69
N ASP A 196 -16.60 15.66 22.18
CA ASP A 196 -17.81 15.71 21.35
C ASP A 196 -17.83 14.63 20.26
N GLN A 197 -17.97 15.03 18.99
CA GLN A 197 -17.80 14.18 17.82
C GLN A 197 -16.40 14.33 17.20
N ALA A 198 -15.34 14.44 17.99
CA ALA A 198 -13.98 14.47 17.49
C ALA A 198 -13.02 13.63 18.34
N ILE A 199 -11.99 13.10 17.68
CA ILE A 199 -10.84 12.46 18.32
C ILE A 199 -9.67 13.41 18.18
N ILE A 200 -8.95 13.63 19.27
CA ILE A 200 -7.73 14.43 19.30
C ILE A 200 -6.58 13.49 19.67
N VAL A 201 -5.61 13.39 18.77
CA VAL A 201 -4.42 12.54 18.97
C VAL A 201 -3.23 13.43 19.29
N TYR A 202 -2.60 13.17 20.44
CA TYR A 202 -1.43 13.88 20.95
C TYR A 202 -0.20 12.99 20.74
N GLY A 203 0.52 13.26 19.65
CA GLY A 203 1.81 12.63 19.34
C GLY A 203 2.99 13.53 19.72
N ASN A 204 4.08 13.41 18.95
CA ASN A 204 5.29 14.24 19.12
C ASN A 204 5.19 15.61 18.42
N SER A 205 4.08 15.86 17.71
CA SER A 205 3.81 17.05 16.90
C SER A 205 2.55 17.78 17.43
N GLU A 206 2.09 18.82 16.73
CA GLU A 206 0.81 19.46 17.08
C GLU A 206 -0.35 18.45 17.15
N PRO A 207 -1.26 18.57 18.12
CA PRO A 207 -2.40 17.67 18.25
C PRO A 207 -3.26 17.68 17.00
N VAL A 208 -3.57 16.50 16.47
CA VAL A 208 -4.38 16.38 15.26
C VAL A 208 -5.81 16.06 15.65
N LYS A 209 -6.75 16.91 15.20
CA LYS A 209 -8.19 16.73 15.41
C LYS A 209 -8.82 16.04 14.20
N CYS A 210 -9.55 14.96 14.45
CA CYS A 210 -10.37 14.28 13.47
C CYS A 210 -11.83 14.29 13.89
N ASP A 211 -12.68 14.93 13.10
CA ASP A 211 -14.11 14.88 13.33
C ASP A 211 -14.65 13.48 12.95
N MET A 212 -15.45 12.91 13.86
CA MET A 212 -16.12 11.64 13.69
C MET A 212 -17.42 11.84 12.91
N PRO A 213 -17.72 10.97 11.93
CA PRO A 213 -18.91 11.13 11.10
C PRO A 213 -20.23 10.75 11.79
N CYS A 214 -20.21 10.01 12.92
CA CYS A 214 -21.43 9.63 13.64
C CYS A 214 -21.20 9.26 15.12
N HIS A 215 -22.27 9.30 15.91
CA HIS A 215 -22.26 8.92 17.33
C HIS A 215 -21.96 7.43 17.57
N ALA A 216 -22.42 6.53 16.69
CA ALA A 216 -22.19 5.09 16.86
C ALA A 216 -20.69 4.73 16.86
N LEU A 217 -19.90 5.42 16.03
CA LEU A 217 -18.44 5.25 15.98
C LEU A 217 -17.77 5.77 17.26
N ARG A 218 -18.22 6.92 17.77
CA ARG A 218 -17.74 7.46 19.05
C ARG A 218 -17.91 6.43 20.16
N ASP A 219 -19.09 5.82 20.24
CA ASP A 219 -19.40 4.87 21.31
C ASP A 219 -18.58 3.58 21.19
N GLN A 220 -18.40 3.06 19.96
CA GLN A 220 -17.48 1.94 19.71
C GLN A 220 -16.05 2.26 20.15
N LEU A 221 -15.59 3.47 19.87
CA LEU A 221 -14.24 3.90 20.23
C LEU A 221 -14.07 4.02 21.73
N VAL A 222 -14.98 4.73 22.40
CA VAL A 222 -14.99 4.81 23.87
C VAL A 222 -14.92 3.42 24.46
N HIS A 223 -15.70 2.48 23.95
CA HIS A 223 -15.67 1.08 24.38
C HIS A 223 -14.29 0.42 24.17
N VAL A 224 -13.72 0.51 22.98
CA VAL A 224 -12.37 -0.01 22.66
C VAL A 224 -11.31 0.59 23.59
N PHE A 225 -11.35 1.90 23.85
CA PHE A 225 -10.42 2.57 24.75
C PHE A 225 -10.60 2.13 26.20
N THR A 226 -11.83 1.91 26.66
CA THR A 226 -12.10 1.42 28.02
C THR A 226 -11.73 -0.05 28.22
N GLU A 227 -11.78 -0.87 27.16
CA GLU A 227 -11.45 -2.29 27.23
C GLU A 227 -9.95 -2.59 27.03
N GLN A 228 -9.22 -1.77 26.25
CA GLN A 228 -7.84 -2.08 25.87
C GLN A 228 -6.80 -1.75 26.95
N GLU A 229 -6.94 -0.73 27.81
CA GLU A 229 -6.00 -0.47 28.91
C GLU A 229 -6.61 0.28 30.11
N GLY A 230 -6.24 -0.11 31.34
CA GLY A 230 -6.32 0.71 32.54
C GLY A 230 -5.35 1.90 32.56
N LEU A 231 -5.18 2.60 31.44
CA LEU A 231 -4.35 3.79 31.28
C LEU A 231 -5.24 4.99 30.89
N ALA A 232 -5.06 6.07 31.64
CA ALA A 232 -5.82 7.33 31.72
C ALA A 232 -6.64 7.72 30.46
N PHE A 233 -7.85 7.17 30.34
CA PHE A 233 -8.87 7.65 29.43
C PHE A 233 -9.68 8.77 30.11
N HIS A 234 -9.50 10.01 29.67
CA HIS A 234 -10.40 11.12 30.03
C HIS A 234 -11.41 11.34 28.90
N ALA A 235 -12.50 10.56 28.89
CA ALA A 235 -13.67 10.95 28.11
C ALA A 235 -14.37 12.11 28.82
N TYR A 236 -14.30 13.30 28.22
CA TYR A 236 -15.13 14.42 28.64
C TYR A 236 -16.48 14.29 27.91
N ASN A 237 -17.48 13.75 28.61
CA ASN A 237 -18.85 13.80 28.13
C ASN A 237 -19.36 15.24 28.31
N GLY A 238 -19.42 16.01 27.21
CA GLY A 238 -19.94 17.37 27.16
C GLY A 238 -21.45 17.50 27.45
N GLN A 239 -22.02 16.70 28.34
CA GLN A 239 -23.35 16.90 28.91
C GLN A 239 -23.21 17.36 30.35
N GLY A 240 -22.89 18.65 30.51
CA GLY A 240 -22.67 19.26 31.82
C GLY A 240 -22.54 20.78 31.78
N CYS A 241 -23.23 21.47 30.86
CA CYS A 241 -23.57 22.88 31.07
C CYS A 241 -24.98 22.93 31.64
N GLY A 242 -25.08 22.81 32.96
CA GLY A 242 -26.33 22.87 33.69
C GLY A 242 -26.07 23.11 35.18
N GLU A 243 -25.99 24.40 35.51
CA GLU A 243 -26.39 25.07 36.75
C GLU A 243 -25.91 24.53 38.11
N GLY A 244 -25.29 25.42 38.90
CA GLY A 244 -25.42 25.34 40.36
C GLY A 244 -24.21 25.83 41.17
N GLN A 245 -24.18 27.15 41.40
CA GLN A 245 -23.63 27.90 42.54
C GLN A 245 -22.20 27.65 43.04
#